data_AF-A0A7X7F0Y8-F1
#
_entry.id   AF-A0A7X7F0Y8-F1
#
_cell.length_a   1.000
_cell.length_b   1.000
_cell.length_c   1.000
_cell.angle_alpha   90.00
_cell.angle_beta   90.00
_cell.angle_gamma   90.00
#
_symmetry.space_group_name_H-M   'P 1'
#
loop_
_entity.id
_entity.type
_entity.pdbx_description
1 polymer ?
#
loop_
_entity_poly.entity_id
_entity_poly.type
_entity_poly.pdbx_seq_one_letter_code
_entity_poly.pdbx_strand_id
1 'polypeptide(L)'
;MVCIFCRGHHDTADAPCEECQALLDYAIQRLERCPFGTDKPTCAKCPIHCYKQAMRERIRTVMRYAGPRMLARHPVLALRHCLDGAKLTPKRPVERLSSEHEGQHGECHQDGHASKRPRHPPSLQEGGPPPDNGERPKAD
;
A
#
# COMPACT_ATOMS: atom_id res chain seq x y z
N MET A 1 -14.81 1.16 8.44
CA MET A 1 -13.94 1.21 9.64
C MET A 1 -13.05 2.44 9.66
N VAL A 2 -12.32 2.78 8.58
CA VAL A 2 -11.47 3.99 8.51
C VAL A 2 -12.21 5.27 8.94
N CYS A 3 -13.42 5.53 8.44
CA CYS A 3 -14.19 6.73 8.81
C CYS A 3 -14.56 6.79 10.32
N ILE A 4 -14.66 5.65 11.02
CA ILE A 4 -14.91 5.59 12.47
C ILE A 4 -13.64 6.03 13.23
N PHE A 5 -12.46 5.63 12.75
CA PHE A 5 -11.19 6.08 13.31
C PHE A 5 -10.97 7.57 13.07
N CYS A 6 -11.20 8.04 11.85
CA CYS A 6 -10.98 9.43 11.46
C CYS A 6 -11.86 10.42 12.24
N ARG A 7 -13.18 10.14 12.32
CA ARG A 7 -14.14 10.86 13.18
C ARG A 7 -13.76 10.93 14.67
N GLY A 8 -12.89 10.03 15.14
CA GLY A 8 -12.53 9.91 16.55
C GLY A 8 -11.10 10.34 16.90
N HIS A 9 -10.35 10.88 15.93
CA HIS A 9 -8.99 11.40 16.12
C HIS A 9 -8.72 12.73 15.39
N HIS A 10 -9.42 12.99 14.28
CA HIS A 10 -9.18 14.13 13.40
C HIS A 10 -10.43 15.04 13.24
N ASP A 11 -11.45 14.86 14.08
CA ASP A 11 -12.70 15.66 14.15
C ASP A 11 -13.42 15.95 12.82
N THR A 12 -13.24 15.09 11.82
CA THR A 12 -13.90 15.20 10.52
C THR A 12 -15.32 14.65 10.56
N ALA A 13 -16.32 15.46 10.19
CA ALA A 13 -17.73 15.08 10.24
C ALA A 13 -18.14 14.08 9.14
N ASP A 14 -17.98 14.41 7.85
CA ASP A 14 -18.67 13.69 6.77
C ASP A 14 -17.79 12.72 5.97
N ALA A 15 -16.55 13.13 5.66
CA ALA A 15 -15.57 12.36 4.89
C ALA A 15 -14.32 12.06 5.74
N PRO A 16 -13.57 10.97 5.46
CA PRO A 16 -12.23 10.81 6.02
C PRO A 16 -11.30 11.93 5.53
N CYS A 17 -10.39 12.42 6.38
CA CYS A 17 -9.34 13.32 5.94
C CYS A 17 -8.41 12.68 4.90
N GLU A 18 -7.61 13.48 4.20
CA GLU A 18 -6.70 13.04 3.14
C GLU A 18 -5.81 11.85 3.56
N GLU A 19 -5.19 11.89 4.74
CA GLU A 19 -4.38 10.75 5.24
C GLU A 19 -5.18 9.45 5.40
N CYS A 20 -6.42 9.56 5.87
CA CYS A 20 -7.30 8.42 6.07
C CYS A 20 -7.85 7.91 4.73
N GLN A 21 -8.10 8.80 3.78
CA GLN A 21 -8.48 8.45 2.41
C GLN A 21 -7.33 7.74 1.69
N ALA A 22 -6.10 8.26 1.74
CA ALA A 22 -4.92 7.63 1.17
C ALA A 22 -4.63 6.23 1.78
N LEU A 23 -4.91 6.02 3.07
CA LEU A 23 -4.85 4.70 3.70
C LEU A 23 -5.93 3.73 3.18
N LEU A 24 -7.14 4.24 2.90
CA LEU A 24 -8.24 3.48 2.32
C LEU A 24 -7.95 3.09 0.87
N ASP A 25 -7.51 4.04 0.05
CA ASP A 25 -7.18 3.82 -1.37
C ASP A 25 -6.02 2.83 -1.53
N TYR A 26 -4.99 2.94 -0.68
CA TYR A 26 -3.92 1.95 -0.61
C TYR A 26 -4.45 0.56 -0.25
N ALA A 27 -5.44 0.45 0.65
CA ALA A 27 -6.06 -0.82 1.00
C ALA A 27 -6.84 -1.42 -0.17
N ILE A 28 -7.62 -0.60 -0.89
CA ILE A 28 -8.41 -0.99 -2.07
C ILE A 28 -7.49 -1.50 -3.18
N GLN A 29 -6.46 -0.74 -3.56
CA GLN A 29 -5.49 -1.13 -4.59
C GLN A 29 -4.78 -2.47 -4.27
N ARG A 30 -4.61 -2.80 -2.98
CA ARG A 30 -4.02 -4.08 -2.53
C ARG A 30 -5.04 -5.23 -2.49
N LEU A 31 -6.33 -4.94 -2.43
CA LEU A 31 -7.41 -5.94 -2.56
C LEU A 31 -7.62 -6.31 -4.03
N GLU A 32 -7.71 -5.33 -4.92
CA GLU A 32 -7.87 -5.51 -6.38
C GLU A 32 -6.76 -6.39 -6.98
N ARG A 33 -5.53 -6.20 -6.52
CA ARG A 33 -4.34 -6.93 -6.99
C ARG A 33 -4.02 -8.18 -6.15
N CYS A 34 -4.96 -8.68 -5.35
CA CYS A 34 -4.69 -9.81 -4.47
C CYS A 34 -4.82 -11.14 -5.22
N PRO A 35 -3.76 -11.98 -5.27
CA PRO A 35 -3.80 -13.25 -6.02
C PRO A 35 -4.75 -14.30 -5.42
N PHE A 36 -5.28 -14.07 -4.21
CA PHE A 36 -6.28 -14.93 -3.58
C PHE A 36 -7.72 -14.61 -3.99
N GLY A 37 -8.00 -13.43 -4.57
CA GLY A 37 -9.34 -13.02 -4.95
C GLY A 37 -10.39 -13.21 -3.83
N THR A 38 -11.37 -14.08 -4.08
CA THR A 38 -12.46 -14.45 -3.17
C THR A 38 -12.02 -15.34 -2.00
N ASP A 39 -11.01 -16.19 -2.18
CA ASP A 39 -10.49 -17.14 -1.18
C ASP A 39 -9.47 -16.50 -0.22
N LYS A 40 -9.51 -15.16 -0.16
CA LYS A 40 -8.53 -14.35 0.54
C LYS A 40 -8.66 -14.45 2.06
N PRO A 41 -7.60 -14.89 2.78
CA PRO A 41 -7.59 -14.81 4.23
C PRO A 41 -7.54 -13.36 4.73
N THR A 42 -7.95 -13.18 5.99
CA THR A 42 -7.74 -11.96 6.76
C THR A 42 -6.28 -11.52 6.69
N CYS A 43 -6.02 -10.24 6.36
CA CYS A 43 -4.68 -9.71 6.09
C CYS A 43 -3.66 -9.97 7.21
N ALA A 44 -4.13 -10.08 8.46
CA ALA A 44 -3.30 -10.38 9.63
C ALA A 44 -2.66 -11.78 9.60
N LYS A 45 -3.29 -12.74 8.93
CA LYS A 45 -2.81 -14.14 8.79
C LYS A 45 -2.39 -14.49 7.36
N CYS A 46 -2.43 -13.53 6.43
CA CYS A 46 -2.17 -13.80 5.01
C CYS A 46 -0.71 -14.28 4.80
N PRO A 47 -0.48 -15.41 4.09
CA PRO A 47 0.85 -16.00 3.94
C PRO A 47 1.76 -15.23 2.96
N ILE A 48 1.24 -14.18 2.31
CA ILE A 48 2.02 -13.24 1.48
C ILE A 48 2.12 -11.89 2.18
N HIS A 49 3.24 -11.19 1.97
CA HIS A 49 3.49 -9.87 2.56
C HIS A 49 3.34 -8.76 1.51
N CYS A 50 2.10 -8.57 1.05
CA CYS A 50 1.76 -7.56 0.03
C CYS A 50 1.64 -6.13 0.57
N TYR A 51 1.66 -5.93 1.89
CA TYR A 51 1.40 -4.65 2.58
C TYR A 51 2.71 -4.06 3.12
N LYS A 52 3.02 -2.79 2.82
CA LYS A 52 4.15 -2.07 3.41
C LYS A 52 4.01 -2.04 4.95
N GLN A 53 5.10 -2.23 5.69
CA GLN A 53 5.05 -2.37 7.15
C GLN A 53 4.40 -1.16 7.85
N ALA A 54 4.80 0.08 7.51
CA ALA A 54 4.20 1.29 8.07
C ALA A 54 2.68 1.39 7.79
N MET A 55 2.24 1.03 6.57
CA MET A 55 0.81 0.99 6.23
C MET A 55 0.07 -0.13 6.98
N ARG A 56 0.76 -1.25 7.25
CA ARG A 56 0.23 -2.39 8.03
C ARG A 56 0.03 -1.99 9.50
N GLU A 57 0.92 -1.18 10.06
CA GLU A 57 0.80 -0.64 11.41
C GLU A 57 -0.32 0.39 11.49
N ARG A 58 -0.37 1.36 10.56
CA ARG A 58 -1.48 2.32 10.43
C ARG A 58 -2.85 1.61 10.39
N ILE A 59 -3.03 0.61 9.52
CA ILE A 59 -4.32 -0.11 9.45
C ILE A 59 -4.61 -0.97 10.69
N ARG A 60 -3.59 -1.53 11.39
CA ARG A 60 -3.81 -2.20 12.69
C ARG A 60 -4.35 -1.23 13.75
N THR A 61 -3.83 -0.01 13.81
CA THR A 61 -4.30 1.04 14.74
C THR A 61 -5.76 1.39 14.46
N VAL A 62 -6.11 1.61 13.19
CA VAL A 62 -7.50 1.82 12.74
C VAL A 62 -8.41 0.66 13.18
N MET A 63 -8.00 -0.60 12.91
CA MET A 63 -8.80 -1.79 13.24
C MET A 63 -8.97 -1.96 14.76
N ARG A 64 -7.93 -1.72 15.57
CA ARG A 64 -7.99 -1.79 17.04
C ARG A 64 -8.98 -0.78 17.62
N TYR A 65 -9.00 0.45 17.10
CA TYR A 65 -9.90 1.49 17.58
C TYR A 65 -11.34 1.32 17.07
N ALA A 66 -11.50 1.01 15.78
CA ALA A 66 -12.78 0.95 15.11
C ALA A 66 -13.53 -0.37 15.32
N GLY A 67 -12.82 -1.48 15.61
CA GLY A 67 -13.42 -2.80 15.82
C GLY A 67 -14.47 -2.82 16.94
N PRO A 68 -14.14 -2.47 18.20
CA PRO A 68 -15.10 -2.40 19.29
C PRO A 68 -16.23 -1.39 19.02
N ARG A 69 -15.91 -0.25 18.39
CA ARG A 69 -16.89 0.80 18.05
C ARG A 69 -17.83 0.41 16.90
N MET A 70 -17.48 -0.59 16.09
CA MET A 70 -18.36 -1.14 15.05
C MET A 70 -19.47 -2.00 15.65
N LEU A 71 -19.22 -2.67 16.77
CA LEU A 71 -20.21 -3.50 17.47
C LEU A 71 -21.45 -2.70 17.89
N ALA A 72 -21.25 -1.45 18.32
CA ALA A 72 -22.32 -0.54 18.76
C ALA A 72 -23.24 -0.04 17.62
N ARG A 73 -22.80 -0.09 16.36
CA ARG A 73 -23.59 0.38 15.19
C ARG A 73 -24.05 -0.75 14.28
N HIS A 74 -23.23 -1.78 14.09
CA HIS A 74 -23.48 -2.90 13.20
C HIS A 74 -23.05 -4.21 13.88
N PRO A 75 -23.80 -4.70 14.88
CA PRO A 75 -23.37 -5.82 15.70
C PRO A 75 -23.09 -7.09 14.89
N VAL A 76 -23.93 -7.40 13.89
CA VAL A 76 -23.75 -8.55 12.99
C VAL A 76 -22.47 -8.45 12.15
N LEU A 77 -22.16 -7.26 11.60
CA LEU A 77 -20.93 -7.04 10.82
C LEU A 77 -19.68 -7.06 11.71
N ALA A 78 -19.77 -6.55 12.94
CA ALA A 78 -18.71 -6.61 13.92
C ALA A 78 -18.42 -8.06 14.36
N LEU A 79 -19.45 -8.83 14.70
CA LEU A 79 -19.32 -10.25 15.01
C LEU A 79 -18.68 -11.02 13.85
N ARG A 80 -19.15 -10.82 12.61
CA ARG A 80 -18.53 -11.43 11.42
C ARG A 80 -17.06 -11.04 11.28
N HIS A 81 -16.71 -9.77 11.43
CA HIS A 81 -15.33 -9.30 11.35
C HIS A 81 -14.42 -9.91 12.43
N CYS A 82 -14.91 -10.04 13.67
CA CYS A 82 -14.21 -10.73 14.75
C CYS A 82 -14.01 -12.23 14.45
N LEU A 83 -15.03 -12.91 13.94
CA LEU A 83 -14.96 -14.31 13.54
C LEU A 83 -14.03 -14.54 12.33
N ASP A 84 -13.99 -13.62 11.37
CA ASP A 84 -13.03 -13.64 10.26
C ASP A 84 -11.58 -13.43 10.75
N GLY A 85 -11.39 -12.75 11.89
CA GLY A 85 -10.14 -12.73 12.63
C GLY A 85 -9.77 -14.07 13.27
N ALA A 86 -10.76 -14.88 13.68
CA ALA A 86 -10.55 -16.20 14.29
C ALA A 86 -10.27 -17.32 13.27
N LYS A 87 -10.86 -17.28 12.07
CA LYS A 87 -10.71 -18.30 11.01
C LYS A 87 -9.25 -18.65 10.67
N LEU A 88 -9.00 -19.92 10.38
CA LEU A 88 -7.71 -20.44 9.94
C LEU A 88 -7.42 -20.06 8.48
N THR A 89 -6.14 -20.06 8.10
CA THR A 89 -5.69 -19.65 6.77
C THR A 89 -5.79 -20.79 5.74
N PRO A 90 -6.29 -20.54 4.52
CA PRO A 90 -6.06 -21.45 3.42
C PRO A 90 -4.57 -21.46 3.08
N LYS A 91 -4.10 -22.57 2.49
CA LYS A 91 -2.75 -22.68 1.92
C LYS A 91 -2.60 -21.68 0.75
N ARG A 92 -1.37 -21.36 0.36
CA ARG A 92 -1.11 -20.44 -0.78
C ARG A 92 -1.81 -20.98 -2.05
N PRO A 93 -2.27 -20.13 -2.98
CA PRO A 93 -2.73 -20.57 -4.28
C PRO A 93 -1.48 -20.98 -5.04
N VAL A 94 -1.22 -22.29 -5.05
CA VAL A 94 -0.26 -22.91 -5.96
C VAL A 94 -0.97 -23.06 -7.31
N GLU A 95 -0.23 -22.90 -8.40
CA GLU A 95 -0.68 -23.00 -9.79
C GLU A 95 -1.71 -21.97 -10.30
N ARG A 96 -1.20 -20.93 -10.97
CA ARG A 96 -1.69 -20.53 -12.30
C ARG A 96 -0.56 -19.91 -13.11
N LEU A 97 -0.53 -20.22 -14.41
CA LEU A 97 0.41 -19.75 -15.45
C LEU A 97 1.73 -20.53 -15.58
N SER A 98 1.61 -21.84 -15.74
CA SER A 98 2.56 -22.71 -16.46
C SER A 98 1.94 -23.12 -17.80
N SER A 99 1.82 -22.19 -18.75
CA SER A 99 1.43 -22.46 -20.14
C SER A 99 1.92 -21.36 -21.10
N GLU A 100 2.75 -21.77 -22.06
CA GLU A 100 2.98 -21.12 -23.36
C GLU A 100 3.79 -19.80 -23.39
N HIS A 101 5.11 -19.97 -23.35
CA HIS A 101 6.06 -19.20 -24.16
C HIS A 101 7.06 -20.16 -24.84
N GLU A 102 6.53 -21.11 -25.61
CA GLU A 102 7.30 -21.77 -26.67
C GLU A 102 7.44 -20.76 -27.81
N GLY A 103 8.57 -20.03 -27.79
CA GLY A 103 8.91 -18.97 -28.73
C GLY A 103 10.38 -19.11 -29.10
N GLN A 104 10.64 -19.92 -30.12
CA GLN A 104 11.98 -20.35 -30.51
C GLN A 104 12.78 -19.23 -31.19
N HIS A 105 14.09 -19.26 -30.94
CA HIS A 105 15.18 -18.65 -31.71
C HIS A 105 15.32 -17.12 -31.77
N GLY A 106 16.55 -16.69 -31.47
CA GLY A 106 17.08 -15.33 -31.52
C GLY A 106 18.59 -15.40 -31.44
N GLU A 107 19.19 -16.00 -32.47
CA GLU A 107 20.58 -16.46 -32.51
C GLU A 107 21.60 -15.33 -32.31
N CYS A 108 22.63 -15.57 -31.48
CA CYS A 108 23.70 -14.61 -31.24
C CYS A 108 24.71 -14.62 -32.40
N HIS A 109 24.36 -13.97 -33.51
CA HIS A 109 25.30 -13.72 -34.59
C HIS A 109 26.24 -12.58 -34.21
N GLN A 110 27.51 -12.94 -33.97
CA GLN A 110 28.61 -11.99 -33.88
C GLN A 110 29.05 -11.61 -35.28
N ASP A 111 28.82 -10.37 -35.69
CA ASP A 111 29.67 -9.70 -36.67
C ASP A 111 29.67 -8.20 -36.38
N GLY A 112 30.87 -7.63 -36.20
CA GLY A 112 31.01 -6.23 -35.81
C GLY A 112 31.06 -5.31 -37.01
N HIS A 113 30.66 -4.05 -36.82
CA HIS A 113 31.42 -2.93 -37.37
C HIS A 113 31.31 -1.67 -36.50
N ALA A 114 32.40 -0.90 -36.48
CA ALA A 114 32.57 0.21 -35.57
C ALA A 114 31.78 1.47 -35.99
N SER A 115 31.28 2.22 -35.00
CA SER A 115 31.24 3.68 -35.12
C SER A 115 31.38 4.38 -33.77
N LYS A 116 32.35 5.29 -33.76
CA LYS A 116 32.86 6.01 -32.59
C LYS A 116 31.82 7.03 -32.09
N ARG A 117 31.64 7.13 -30.78
CA ARG A 117 31.30 8.42 -30.12
C ARG A 117 32.31 8.70 -29.00
N PRO A 118 32.88 9.92 -28.93
CA PRO A 118 33.87 10.25 -27.92
C PRO A 118 33.21 10.41 -26.54
N ARG A 119 33.94 10.05 -25.48
CA ARG A 119 33.58 10.41 -24.11
C ARG A 119 34.16 11.79 -23.80
N HIS A 120 33.31 12.77 -23.49
CA HIS A 120 33.70 14.04 -22.88
C HIS A 120 32.81 14.29 -21.65
N PRO A 121 33.37 14.46 -20.43
CA PRO A 121 32.83 15.36 -19.40
C PRO A 121 33.19 16.83 -19.79
N PRO A 122 32.62 17.91 -19.21
CA PRO A 122 32.08 18.09 -17.83
C PRO A 122 30.55 18.50 -17.86
N SER A 123 29.87 19.19 -16.92
CA SER A 123 30.25 20.14 -15.85
C SER A 123 29.25 20.25 -14.68
N LEU A 124 29.66 21.02 -13.67
CA LEU A 124 28.99 21.48 -12.44
C LEU A 124 27.70 22.31 -12.62
N GLN A 125 26.73 22.09 -11.72
CA GLN A 125 25.90 23.10 -11.02
C GLN A 125 25.10 22.37 -9.91
N GLU A 126 25.48 22.45 -8.64
CA GLU A 126 25.26 23.58 -7.71
C GLU A 126 23.77 23.93 -7.53
N GLY A 127 23.09 23.19 -6.65
CA GLY A 127 21.76 23.53 -6.13
C GLY A 127 21.88 24.13 -4.73
N GLY A 128 21.48 25.40 -4.57
CA GLY A 128 21.70 26.19 -3.36
C GLY A 128 20.86 25.79 -2.13
N PRO A 129 21.18 26.36 -0.95
CA PRO A 129 20.47 26.07 0.30
C PRO A 129 19.01 26.58 0.30
N PRO A 130 18.11 25.95 1.08
CA PRO A 130 16.73 26.40 1.21
C PRO A 130 16.63 27.76 1.94
N PRO A 131 15.57 28.55 1.68
CA PRO A 131 15.39 29.87 2.28
C PRO A 131 15.10 29.81 3.79
N ASP A 132 15.63 30.80 4.49
CA ASP A 132 15.38 31.13 5.89
C ASP A 132 13.91 31.54 6.11
N ASN A 133 13.17 30.76 6.91
CA ASN A 133 11.80 31.11 7.30
C ASN A 133 11.83 32.07 8.50
N GLY A 134 12.15 33.33 8.23
CA GLY A 134 12.29 34.36 9.26
C GLY A 134 11.02 34.56 10.09
N GLU A 135 11.15 34.33 11.40
CA GLU A 135 10.12 34.67 12.40
C GLU A 135 9.89 36.19 12.47
N ARG A 136 8.62 36.61 12.54
CA ARG A 136 8.20 37.99 12.87
C ARG A 136 6.83 37.99 13.57
N PRO A 137 6.51 39.03 14.34
CA PRO A 137 6.67 38.95 15.79
C PRO A 137 5.34 38.86 16.54
N LYS A 138 5.41 38.59 17.85
CA LYS A 138 4.28 38.80 18.76
C LYS A 138 3.90 40.28 18.79
N ALA A 139 2.61 40.58 18.69
CA ALA A 139 2.04 41.85 19.12
C ALA A 139 1.67 41.75 20.61
N ASP A 140 1.91 42.84 21.33
CA ASP A 140 1.39 43.17 22.66
C ASP A 140 0.46 44.39 22.47
#